data_AF-A0A8H7BJK3-F1
#
_entry.id   AF-A0A8H7BJK3-F1
#
_cell.length_a   1.000
_cell.length_b   1.000
_cell.length_c   1.000
_cell.angle_alpha   90.00
_cell.angle_beta   90.00
_cell.angle_gamma   90.00
#
_symmetry.space_group_name_H-M   'P 1'
#
loop_
_entity.id
_entity.type
_entity.pdbx_description
1 polymer ?
#
loop_
_entity_poly.entity_id
_entity_poly.type
_entity_poly.pdbx_seq_one_letter_code
_entity_poly.pdbx_strand_id
1 'polypeptide(L)'
;MLKLTATKGAVTIYSDKQFASFHFLVAPRIDASQFNMASQNPEEDSRRFQLELEFVQCLANPWYLNHLAQQQYFKDEDFIRYLEYLQYWKQPEYAKFVAYPHALYFLDQLQHAQFRDYITISENTQEVHRMQYYHWMYLRNPAKHTNENQPASATATESGALDPSSSTVASN
;
A
#
# COMPACT_ATOMS: atom_id res chain seq x y z
N MET A 1 32.94 19.11 -33.86
CA MET A 1 32.12 18.29 -34.77
C MET A 1 30.75 18.11 -34.13
N LEU A 2 29.75 18.85 -34.64
CA LEU A 2 28.35 18.76 -34.26
C LEU A 2 27.71 17.53 -34.92
N LYS A 3 26.88 16.80 -34.16
CA LYS A 3 25.66 16.21 -34.72
C LYS A 3 24.50 16.48 -33.75
N LEU A 4 23.69 17.45 -34.15
CA LEU A 4 22.34 17.71 -33.69
C LEU A 4 21.39 16.96 -34.63
N THR A 5 20.40 16.26 -34.07
CA THR A 5 19.14 15.95 -34.75
C THR A 5 17.97 16.21 -33.80
N ALA A 6 17.24 17.27 -34.15
CA ALA A 6 15.86 17.69 -33.87
C ALA A 6 14.83 16.56 -33.58
N THR A 7 13.68 16.71 -32.91
CA THR A 7 12.91 17.86 -32.37
C THR A 7 11.67 17.31 -31.65
N LYS A 8 11.21 18.05 -30.63
CA LYS A 8 9.81 18.36 -30.21
C LYS A 8 9.55 18.07 -28.74
N GLY A 9 9.22 19.14 -28.03
CA GLY A 9 8.81 19.14 -26.63
C GLY A 9 9.93 19.65 -25.74
N ALA A 10 9.82 20.92 -25.33
CA ALA A 10 10.75 21.56 -24.43
C ALA A 10 10.87 20.73 -23.13
N VAL A 11 12.08 20.23 -22.85
CA VAL A 11 12.43 19.76 -21.51
C VAL A 11 12.80 20.99 -20.72
N THR A 12 11.79 21.69 -20.21
CA THR A 12 12.01 22.67 -19.16
C THR A 12 12.25 21.89 -17.88
N ILE A 13 13.53 21.75 -17.54
CA ILE A 13 14.00 21.40 -16.21
C ILE A 13 13.54 22.51 -15.25
N TYR A 14 12.34 22.35 -14.70
CA TYR A 14 11.87 23.17 -13.58
C TYR A 14 12.57 22.69 -12.31
N SER A 15 13.76 23.24 -12.09
CA SER A 15 14.25 23.52 -10.74
C SER A 15 13.42 24.69 -10.21
N ASP A 16 12.37 24.44 -9.44
CA ASP A 16 11.95 25.48 -8.50
C ASP A 16 11.01 25.00 -7.39
N LYS A 17 11.16 25.71 -6.28
CA LYS A 17 10.51 25.54 -4.98
C LYS A 17 9.00 25.81 -5.04
N GLN A 18 8.22 24.99 -5.74
CA GLN A 18 6.76 25.15 -5.82
C GLN A 18 5.95 24.09 -5.05
N PHE A 19 6.57 23.03 -4.54
CA PHE A 19 5.87 22.08 -3.66
C PHE A 19 5.69 22.59 -2.22
N ALA A 20 6.31 23.72 -1.87
CA ALA A 20 6.25 24.33 -0.54
C ALA A 20 5.31 25.55 -0.46
N SER A 21 4.30 25.60 -1.33
CA SER A 21 3.15 26.51 -1.20
C SER A 21 1.85 25.72 -0.99
N PHE A 22 1.90 24.68 -0.17
CA PHE A 22 0.75 24.37 0.68
C PHE A 22 0.82 25.34 1.86
N HIS A 23 0.26 26.53 1.66
CA HIS A 23 -0.03 27.42 2.77
C HIS A 23 -0.99 26.65 3.69
N PHE A 24 -0.41 26.06 4.74
CA PHE A 24 -1.11 25.52 5.89
C PHE A 24 -2.06 26.62 6.37
N LEU A 25 -3.33 26.50 5.96
CA LEU A 25 -4.37 27.36 6.48
C LEU A 25 -4.56 26.88 7.92
N VAL A 26 -3.91 27.61 8.82
CA VAL A 26 -4.13 27.59 10.26
C VAL A 26 -5.60 27.30 10.53
N ALA A 27 -5.87 26.22 11.26
CA ALA A 27 -7.21 25.87 11.71
C ALA A 27 -7.87 27.12 12.35
N PRO A 28 -8.98 27.63 11.80
CA PRO A 28 -9.65 28.77 12.39
C PRO A 28 -10.26 28.31 13.71
N ARG A 29 -9.81 28.95 14.79
CA ARG A 29 -10.45 28.91 16.10
C ARG A 29 -11.93 29.20 15.90
N ILE A 30 -12.78 28.18 16.03
CA ILE A 30 -14.21 28.32 15.77
C ILE A 30 -14.84 29.17 16.87
N ASP A 31 -15.10 30.43 16.56
CA ASP A 31 -16.07 31.26 17.25
C ASP A 31 -17.47 30.85 16.74
N ALA A 32 -18.32 30.41 17.66
CA ALA A 32 -19.66 29.88 17.41
C ALA A 32 -20.64 30.92 16.81
N SER A 33 -20.20 32.16 16.57
CA SER A 33 -21.00 33.23 15.96
C SER A 33 -20.82 33.39 14.44
N GLN A 34 -19.94 32.63 13.78
CA GLN A 34 -19.69 32.72 12.31
C GLN A 34 -20.10 31.46 11.51
N PHE A 35 -20.84 30.53 12.10
CA PHE A 35 -21.29 29.30 11.44
C PHE A 35 -22.48 29.54 10.50
N ASN A 36 -22.34 30.45 9.52
CA ASN A 36 -23.30 30.60 8.44
C ASN A 36 -22.59 31.05 7.15
N MET A 37 -21.70 30.19 6.65
CA MET A 37 -21.37 30.13 5.23
C MET A 37 -21.47 28.67 4.81
N ALA A 38 -22.71 28.24 4.53
CA ALA A 38 -22.91 27.12 3.63
C ALA A 38 -22.10 27.43 2.35
N SER A 39 -21.22 26.53 1.94
CA SER A 39 -20.48 26.59 0.68
C SER A 39 -21.46 26.92 -0.46
N GLN A 40 -21.41 28.15 -0.96
CA GLN A 40 -22.35 28.65 -1.97
C GLN A 40 -21.99 28.16 -3.40
N ASN A 41 -21.05 27.21 -3.54
CA ASN A 41 -20.54 26.79 -4.84
C ASN A 41 -20.46 25.26 -4.98
N PRO A 42 -21.43 24.61 -5.67
CA PRO A 42 -21.44 23.16 -5.91
C PRO A 42 -20.18 22.63 -6.60
N GLU A 43 -19.47 23.48 -7.35
CA GLU A 43 -18.21 23.12 -8.02
C GLU A 43 -17.06 22.94 -7.03
N GLU A 44 -17.03 23.72 -5.93
CA GLU A 44 -16.00 23.61 -4.90
C GLU A 44 -16.18 22.33 -4.08
N ASP A 45 -17.42 21.98 -3.75
CA ASP A 45 -17.73 20.73 -3.04
C ASP A 45 -17.39 19.50 -3.91
N SER A 46 -17.68 19.56 -5.22
CA SER A 46 -17.29 18.50 -6.17
C SER A 46 -15.77 18.38 -6.29
N ARG A 47 -15.06 19.51 -6.36
CA ARG A 47 -13.60 19.52 -6.42
C ARG A 47 -12.97 18.95 -5.15
N ARG A 48 -13.49 19.34 -3.98
CA ARG A 48 -13.02 18.82 -2.69
C ARG A 48 -13.22 17.32 -2.61
N PHE A 49 -14.41 16.82 -2.98
CA PHE A 49 -14.70 15.39 -3.03
C PHE A 49 -13.70 14.64 -3.92
N GLN A 50 -13.40 15.18 -5.10
CA GLN A 50 -12.47 14.55 -6.02
C GLN A 50 -11.03 14.54 -5.49
N LEU A 51 -10.58 15.63 -4.87
CA LEU A 51 -9.26 15.70 -4.23
C LEU A 51 -9.14 14.71 -3.06
N GLU A 52 -10.17 14.62 -2.22
CA GLU A 52 -10.21 13.66 -1.13
C GLU A 52 -10.19 12.21 -1.66
N LEU A 53 -10.92 11.92 -2.74
CA LEU A 53 -10.94 10.62 -3.38
C LEU A 53 -9.58 10.23 -3.98
N GLU A 54 -8.93 11.15 -4.69
CA GLU A 54 -7.59 10.95 -5.24
C GLU A 54 -6.58 10.71 -4.12
N PHE A 55 -6.65 11.50 -3.06
CA PHE A 55 -5.79 11.34 -1.89
C PHE A 55 -5.97 9.97 -1.22
N VAL A 56 -7.20 9.55 -0.96
CA VAL A 56 -7.49 8.23 -0.37
C VAL A 56 -6.93 7.12 -1.27
N GLN A 57 -7.12 7.21 -2.59
CA GLN A 57 -6.57 6.22 -3.51
C GLN A 57 -5.04 6.16 -3.51
N CYS A 58 -4.36 7.29 -3.31
CA CYS A 58 -2.90 7.31 -3.16
C CYS A 58 -2.42 6.55 -1.90
N LEU A 59 -3.24 6.43 -0.85
CA LEU A 59 -2.91 5.64 0.34
C LEU A 59 -2.76 4.14 0.04
N ALA A 60 -3.28 3.66 -1.08
CA ALA A 60 -3.08 2.26 -1.51
C ALA A 60 -1.62 1.93 -1.88
N ASN A 61 -0.75 2.93 -2.05
CA ASN A 61 0.66 2.75 -2.38
C ASN A 61 1.54 2.88 -1.12
N PRO A 62 2.21 1.80 -0.67
CA PRO A 62 3.07 1.84 0.52
C PRO A 62 4.21 2.85 0.42
N TRP A 63 4.76 3.08 -0.77
CA TRP A 63 5.83 4.06 -0.99
C TRP A 63 5.35 5.50 -0.78
N TYR A 64 4.09 5.78 -1.09
CA TYR A 64 3.50 7.08 -0.81
C TYR A 64 3.33 7.29 0.71
N LEU A 65 2.91 6.26 1.44
CA LEU A 65 2.85 6.31 2.90
C LEU A 65 4.23 6.55 3.52
N ASN A 66 5.28 5.87 3.02
CA ASN A 66 6.65 6.12 3.47
C ASN A 66 7.10 7.55 3.18
N HIS A 67 6.78 8.11 2.01
CA HIS A 67 7.06 9.50 1.70
C HIS A 67 6.38 10.46 2.69
N LEU A 68 5.09 10.26 3.00
CA LEU A 68 4.39 11.05 4.01
C LEU A 68 5.03 10.93 5.40
N ALA A 69 5.48 9.73 5.77
CA ALA A 69 6.18 9.47 7.03
C ALA A 69 7.51 10.21 7.10
N GLN A 70 8.31 10.19 6.03
CA GLN A 70 9.59 10.90 5.95
C GLN A 70 9.40 12.41 6.13
N GLN A 71 8.35 12.99 5.52
CA GLN A 71 7.98 14.40 5.67
C GLN A 71 7.35 14.74 7.03
N GLN A 72 7.26 13.77 7.96
CA GLN A 72 6.76 13.94 9.32
C GLN A 72 5.27 14.32 9.44
N TYR A 73 4.48 14.12 8.39
CA TYR A 73 3.02 14.39 8.45
C TYR A 73 2.31 13.55 9.52
N PHE A 74 2.79 12.32 9.77
CA PHE A 74 2.22 11.43 10.78
C PHE A 74 2.53 11.81 12.24
N LYS A 75 3.35 12.83 12.47
CA LYS A 75 3.61 13.40 13.81
C LYS A 75 2.70 14.59 14.12
N ASP A 76 2.04 15.14 13.11
CA ASP A 76 1.11 16.25 13.27
C ASP A 76 -0.29 15.72 13.65
N GLU A 77 -0.79 16.16 14.79
CA GLU A 77 -2.11 15.82 15.30
C GLU A 77 -3.24 16.34 14.39
N ASP A 78 -3.02 17.46 13.70
CA ASP A 78 -3.99 18.01 12.76
C ASP A 78 -4.17 17.07 11.55
N PHE A 79 -3.07 16.48 11.08
CA PHE A 79 -3.09 15.50 10.00
C PHE A 79 -3.74 14.18 10.43
N ILE A 80 -3.50 13.72 11.66
CA ILE A 80 -4.14 12.51 12.19
C ILE A 80 -5.67 12.71 12.26
N ARG A 81 -6.14 13.87 12.72
CA ARG A 81 -7.59 14.18 12.70
C ARG A 81 -8.15 14.24 11.28
N TYR A 82 -7.36 14.69 10.30
CA TYR A 82 -7.77 14.64 8.91
C TYR A 82 -7.92 13.20 8.40
N LEU A 83 -7.03 12.28 8.78
CA LEU A 83 -7.18 10.86 8.46
C LEU A 83 -8.40 10.24 9.14
N GLU A 84 -8.72 10.64 10.37
CA GLU A 84 -9.96 10.24 11.05
C GLU A 84 -11.20 10.74 10.29
N TYR A 85 -11.19 12.00 9.84
CA TYR A 85 -12.26 12.54 8.99
C TYR A 85 -12.46 11.68 7.74
N LEU A 86 -11.38 11.28 7.05
CA LEU A 86 -11.46 10.44 5.84
C LEU A 86 -12.05 9.04 6.07
N GLN A 87 -12.28 8.60 7.31
CA GLN A 87 -12.94 7.31 7.57
C GLN A 87 -14.38 7.24 7.04
N TYR A 88 -15.01 8.37 6.70
CA TYR A 88 -16.31 8.37 6.03
C TYR A 88 -16.30 7.63 4.68
N TRP A 89 -15.14 7.54 4.00
CA TRP A 89 -14.97 6.80 2.75
C TRP A 89 -15.24 5.30 2.87
N LYS A 90 -15.25 4.76 4.10
CA LYS A 90 -15.60 3.36 4.37
C LYS A 90 -17.10 3.08 4.34
N GLN A 91 -17.94 4.11 4.46
CA GLN A 91 -19.38 3.93 4.38
C GLN A 91 -19.76 3.49 2.95
N PRO A 92 -20.73 2.57 2.78
CA PRO A 92 -21.05 1.97 1.48
C PRO A 92 -21.49 2.99 0.43
N GLU A 93 -22.03 4.13 0.86
CA GLU A 93 -22.44 5.25 0.02
C GLU A 93 -21.26 5.85 -0.77
N TYR A 94 -20.07 5.88 -0.16
CA TYR A 94 -18.84 6.47 -0.70
C TYR A 94 -17.83 5.43 -1.18
N ALA A 95 -17.75 4.28 -0.52
CA ALA A 95 -16.80 3.21 -0.81
C ALA A 95 -16.89 2.71 -2.26
N LYS A 96 -18.07 2.80 -2.89
CA LYS A 96 -18.29 2.43 -4.30
C LYS A 96 -17.45 3.24 -5.30
N PHE A 97 -16.96 4.42 -4.93
CA PHE A 97 -16.13 5.26 -5.78
C PHE A 97 -14.63 4.93 -5.66
N VAL A 98 -14.24 4.16 -4.64
CA VAL A 98 -12.83 3.82 -4.39
C VAL A 98 -12.41 2.64 -5.27
N ALA A 99 -11.53 2.90 -6.24
CA ALA A 99 -11.05 1.87 -7.16
C ALA A 99 -10.08 0.86 -6.51
N TYR A 100 -9.31 1.31 -5.51
CA TYR A 100 -8.27 0.52 -4.85
C TYR A 100 -8.66 0.16 -3.41
N PRO A 101 -9.17 -1.07 -3.14
CA PRO A 101 -9.69 -1.42 -1.81
C PRO A 101 -8.62 -1.41 -0.71
N HIS A 102 -7.34 -1.63 -1.05
CA HIS A 102 -6.24 -1.52 -0.08
C HIS A 102 -6.06 -0.10 0.48
N ALA A 103 -6.54 0.95 -0.20
CA ALA A 103 -6.54 2.31 0.36
C ALA A 103 -7.27 2.36 1.71
N LEU A 104 -8.45 1.74 1.78
CA LEU A 104 -9.26 1.71 2.99
C LEU A 104 -8.61 0.88 4.10
N TYR A 105 -7.94 -0.21 3.74
CA TYR A 105 -7.16 -1.00 4.69
C TYR A 105 -6.02 -0.18 5.30
N PHE A 106 -5.24 0.52 4.48
CA PHE A 106 -4.15 1.36 5.01
C PHE A 106 -4.66 2.56 5.78
N LEU A 107 -5.80 3.13 5.41
CA LEU A 107 -6.45 4.20 6.17
C LEU A 107 -6.76 3.75 7.62
N ASP A 108 -7.19 2.51 7.81
CA ASP A 108 -7.35 1.92 9.14
C ASP A 108 -6.01 1.70 9.84
N GLN A 109 -5.00 1.19 9.14
CA GLN A 109 -3.68 0.96 9.74
C GLN A 109 -3.03 2.26 10.21
N LEU A 110 -3.22 3.37 9.50
CA LEU A 110 -2.69 4.69 9.85
C LEU A 110 -3.29 5.27 11.15
N GLN A 111 -4.42 4.75 11.62
CA GLN A 111 -4.97 5.12 12.93
C GLN A 111 -4.10 4.59 14.09
N HIS A 112 -3.35 3.52 13.85
CA HIS A 112 -2.44 2.94 14.83
C HIS A 112 -1.07 3.63 14.78
N ALA A 113 -0.67 4.26 15.88
CA ALA A 113 0.63 4.92 16.00
C ALA A 113 1.81 3.98 15.68
N GLN A 114 1.71 2.71 16.10
CA GLN A 114 2.73 1.70 15.82
C GLN A 114 2.99 1.51 14.31
N PHE A 115 1.93 1.54 13.49
CA PHE A 115 2.05 1.39 12.05
C PHE A 115 2.65 2.65 11.40
N ARG A 116 2.33 3.83 11.91
CA ARG A 116 2.92 5.11 11.44
C ARG A 116 4.44 5.12 11.65
N ASP A 117 4.91 4.63 12.79
CA ASP A 117 6.34 4.50 13.05
C ASP A 117 6.95 3.38 12.18
N TYR A 118 6.25 2.25 12.06
CA TYR A 118 6.70 1.10 11.27
C TYR A 118 6.93 1.45 9.79
N ILE A 119 6.01 2.19 9.16
CA ILE A 119 6.08 2.57 7.73
C ILE A 119 7.11 3.66 7.46
N THR A 120 7.69 4.31 8.48
CA THR A 120 8.77 5.29 8.29
C THR A 120 10.04 4.63 7.76
N ILE A 121 10.26 3.35 8.08
CA ILE A 121 11.44 2.58 7.66
C ILE A 121 11.23 2.05 6.23
N SER A 122 12.20 2.26 5.34
CA SER A 122 12.11 1.86 3.93
C SER A 122 12.05 0.35 3.74
N GLU A 123 12.81 -0.43 4.53
CA GLU A 123 12.80 -1.90 4.48
C GLU A 123 11.40 -2.46 4.81
N ASN A 124 10.76 -1.92 5.86
CA ASN A 124 9.40 -2.28 6.24
C ASN A 124 8.40 -1.93 5.13
N THR A 125 8.59 -0.79 4.46
CA THR A 125 7.76 -0.37 3.32
C THR A 125 7.89 -1.34 2.15
N GLN A 126 9.11 -1.79 1.86
CA GLN A 126 9.37 -2.79 0.84
C GLN A 126 8.67 -4.12 1.16
N GLU A 127 8.66 -4.52 2.44
CA GLU A 127 7.96 -5.72 2.86
C GLU A 127 6.44 -5.59 2.72
N VAL A 128 5.86 -4.46 3.13
CA VAL A 128 4.42 -4.18 2.94
C VAL A 128 4.07 -4.20 1.44
N HIS A 129 4.91 -3.58 0.60
CA HIS A 129 4.74 -3.61 -0.85
C HIS A 129 4.83 -5.03 -1.42
N ARG A 130 5.77 -5.84 -0.94
CA ARG A 130 5.92 -7.26 -1.32
C ARG A 130 4.68 -8.06 -0.93
N MET A 131 4.16 -7.87 0.29
CA MET A 131 2.94 -8.52 0.77
C MET A 131 1.72 -8.15 -0.08
N GLN A 132 1.56 -6.87 -0.38
CA GLN A 132 0.51 -6.37 -1.26
C GLN A 132 0.60 -6.97 -2.67
N TYR A 133 1.82 -7.08 -3.23
CA TYR A 133 2.06 -7.71 -4.52
C TYR A 133 1.66 -9.20 -4.51
N TYR A 134 2.10 -9.96 -3.50
CA TYR A 134 1.76 -11.38 -3.40
C TYR A 134 0.26 -11.62 -3.20
N HIS A 135 -0.40 -10.77 -2.40
CA HIS A 135 -1.84 -10.79 -2.24
C HIS A 135 -2.54 -10.67 -3.61
N TRP A 136 -2.13 -9.71 -4.45
CA TRP A 136 -2.70 -9.55 -5.78
C TRP A 136 -2.38 -10.70 -6.73
N MET A 137 -1.17 -11.26 -6.66
CA MET A 137 -0.78 -12.36 -7.52
C MET A 137 -1.56 -13.65 -7.22
N TYR A 138 -1.81 -13.96 -5.94
CA TYR A 138 -2.36 -15.26 -5.53
C TYR A 138 -3.85 -15.25 -5.19
N LEU A 139 -4.42 -14.16 -4.62
CA LEU A 139 -5.86 -14.16 -4.30
C LEU A 139 -6.76 -13.98 -5.53
N ARG A 140 -6.27 -13.31 -6.58
CA ARG A 140 -7.01 -13.17 -7.84
C ARG A 140 -6.84 -14.35 -8.80
N ASN A 141 -5.77 -15.13 -8.62
CA ASN A 141 -5.48 -16.34 -9.39
C ASN A 141 -5.27 -17.51 -8.42
N PRO A 142 -6.33 -18.03 -7.78
CA PRO A 142 -6.20 -19.24 -6.97
C PRO A 142 -5.61 -20.34 -7.86
N ALA A 143 -4.52 -20.97 -7.40
CA ALA A 143 -3.97 -22.12 -8.08
C ALA A 143 -5.10 -23.13 -8.27
N LYS A 144 -5.39 -23.53 -9.51
CA LYS A 144 -6.37 -24.57 -9.80
C LYS A 144 -5.94 -25.78 -8.97
N HIS A 145 -6.77 -26.21 -8.03
CA HIS A 145 -6.54 -27.42 -7.26
C HIS A 145 -6.39 -28.58 -8.25
N THR A 146 -5.16 -29.01 -8.51
CA THR A 146 -4.90 -30.28 -9.18
C THR A 146 -5.38 -31.34 -8.20
N ASN A 147 -6.48 -32.02 -8.54
CA ASN A 147 -6.99 -33.15 -7.77
C ASN A 147 -5.95 -34.28 -7.81
N GLU A 148 -5.07 -34.33 -6.82
CA GLU A 148 -4.32 -35.54 -6.47
C GLU A 148 -5.27 -36.53 -5.80
N ASN A 149 -6.14 -37.15 -6.60
CA ASN A 149 -6.78 -38.42 -6.23
C ASN A 149 -6.01 -39.55 -6.91
N GLN A 150 -4.96 -40.03 -6.23
CA GLN A 150 -4.45 -41.37 -6.47
C GLN A 150 -4.42 -42.09 -5.10
N PRO A 151 -5.28 -43.11 -4.89
CA PRO A 151 -5.37 -43.77 -3.61
C PRO A 151 -4.10 -44.60 -3.36
N ALA A 152 -3.53 -44.43 -2.16
CA ALA A 152 -2.59 -45.37 -1.60
C ALA A 152 -3.26 -46.75 -1.47
N SER A 153 -2.70 -47.77 -2.13
CA SER A 153 -2.95 -49.18 -1.80
C SER A 153 -1.66 -49.83 -1.33
N ALA A 154 -1.61 -50.10 -0.02
CA ALA A 154 -0.67 -51.01 0.62
C ALA A 154 -1.12 -52.46 0.39
N THR A 155 -0.21 -53.43 0.22
CA THR A 155 -0.23 -54.74 0.91
C THR A 155 1.15 -55.43 0.82
N ALA A 156 1.53 -56.13 1.89
CA ALA A 156 2.87 -56.62 2.25
C ALA A 156 3.12 -58.13 1.99
N THR A 157 4.28 -58.64 2.48
CA THR A 157 4.62 -60.06 2.87
C THR A 157 5.38 -60.86 1.77
N GLU A 158 6.50 -61.59 1.93
CA GLU A 158 7.10 -62.36 3.04
C GLU A 158 8.57 -62.82 2.75
N SER A 159 9.41 -62.88 3.79
CA SER A 159 10.49 -63.85 4.18
C SER A 159 11.56 -64.47 3.23
N GLY A 160 12.82 -64.52 3.72
CA GLY A 160 13.85 -65.56 3.45
C GLY A 160 15.31 -65.02 3.33
N ALA A 161 16.10 -64.86 4.39
CA ALA A 161 17.01 -65.84 5.06
C ALA A 161 18.41 -66.06 4.39
N LEU A 162 19.46 -66.00 5.26
CA LEU A 162 20.86 -66.51 5.15
C LEU A 162 21.88 -65.64 4.38
N ASP A 163 23.14 -65.40 4.75
CA ASP A 163 24.00 -65.43 5.96
C ASP A 163 25.36 -64.75 5.51
N PRO A 164 26.48 -64.69 6.27
CA PRO A 164 27.45 -63.58 6.20
C PRO A 164 28.80 -64.00 5.56
N SER A 165 29.75 -63.06 5.51
CA SER A 165 31.23 -63.24 5.40
C SER A 165 31.87 -62.90 4.04
N SER A 166 32.81 -61.94 4.08
CA SER A 166 34.20 -62.00 3.55
C SER A 166 34.71 -60.57 3.25
N SER A 167 35.51 -59.99 4.17
CA SER A 167 36.97 -59.75 4.05
C SER A 167 37.33 -58.52 3.18
N THR A 168 37.88 -57.46 3.79
CA THR A 168 39.32 -57.06 3.77
C THR A 168 39.71 -56.43 2.41
N VAL A 169 40.24 -55.21 2.27
CA VAL A 169 41.58 -54.66 2.62
C VAL A 169 41.49 -53.14 2.28
N ALA A 170 41.80 -52.19 3.18
CA ALA A 170 43.06 -51.39 3.27
C ALA A 170 43.56 -50.80 1.91
N SER A 171 44.09 -49.59 1.75
CA SER A 171 44.76 -48.62 2.63
C SER A 171 44.88 -47.28 1.90
N ASN A 172 45.05 -46.22 2.71
CA ASN A 172 45.70 -44.91 2.47
C ASN A 172 45.44 -44.13 1.18
#